data_AF-A0A7X0YG00-F1
#
_entry.id   AF-A0A7X0YG00-F1
#
_cell.length_a   1.000
_cell.length_b   1.000
_cell.length_c   1.000
_cell.angle_alpha   90.00
_cell.angle_beta   90.00
_cell.angle_gamma   90.00
#
_symmetry.space_group_name_H-M   'P 1'
#
loop_
_entity.id
_entity.type
_entity.pdbx_description
1 polymer ?
#
loop_
_entity_poly.entity_id
_entity_poly.type
_entity_poly.pdbx_seq_one_letter_code
_entity_poly.pdbx_strand_id
1 'polypeptide(L)'
;MKRPRLEEVAYEYVLKCIQENRLKMGDFVSQQELAHELNMSRTPIRAAITKLSGEGYIRMLPYHGAFVAFYKDQSVKGWDKG
;
A
#
# COMPACT_ATOMS: atom_id res chain seq x y z
N MET A 1 -4.07 26.86 8.07
CA MET A 1 -4.18 25.42 7.72
C MET A 1 -2.80 24.85 7.51
N LYS A 2 -2.50 23.67 8.09
CA LYS A 2 -1.22 22.97 7.91
C LYS A 2 -1.33 22.16 6.60
N ARG A 3 -0.32 22.21 5.72
CA ARG A 3 -0.31 21.36 4.51
C ARG A 3 -0.21 19.89 4.93
N PRO A 4 -1.02 19.00 4.35
CA PRO A 4 -0.92 17.57 4.65
C PRO A 4 0.45 17.05 4.21
N ARG A 5 0.96 16.05 4.94
CA ARG A 5 2.24 15.44 4.56
C ARG A 5 2.03 14.59 3.31
N LEU A 6 3.04 14.51 2.44
CA LEU A 6 2.96 13.70 1.22
C LEU A 6 2.68 12.22 1.52
N GLU A 7 3.16 11.71 2.65
CA GLU A 7 2.85 10.35 3.12
C GLU A 7 1.36 10.15 3.43
N GLU A 8 0.68 11.16 3.97
CA GLU A 8 -0.75 11.10 4.32
C GLU A 8 -1.60 11.13 3.05
N VAL A 9 -1.24 11.99 2.09
CA VAL A 9 -1.90 12.08 0.79
C VAL A 9 -1.78 10.75 0.03
N ALA A 10 -0.58 10.16 -0.01
CA ALA A 10 -0.37 8.87 -0.65
C ALA A 10 -1.14 7.74 0.04
N TYR A 11 -1.19 7.76 1.38
CA TYR A 11 -1.98 6.80 2.17
C TYR A 11 -3.46 6.86 1.81
N GLU A 12 -4.05 8.06 1.83
CA GLU A 12 -5.47 8.27 1.53
C GLU A 12 -5.81 7.87 0.10
N TYR A 13 -4.93 8.20 -0.85
CA TYR A 13 -5.11 7.82 -2.25
C TYR A 13 -5.21 6.29 -2.43
N VAL A 14 -4.23 5.55 -1.89
CA VAL A 14 -4.20 4.08 -2.04
C VAL A 14 -5.36 3.43 -1.30
N LEU A 15 -5.68 3.90 -0.09
CA LEU A 15 -6.84 3.39 0.67
C LEU A 15 -8.14 3.61 -0.11
N LYS A 16 -8.30 4.78 -0.72
CA LYS A 16 -9.45 5.10 -1.57
C LYS A 16 -9.51 4.19 -2.80
N CYS A 17 -8.38 3.93 -3.46
CA CYS A 17 -8.33 2.97 -4.57
C CYS A 17 -8.82 1.57 -4.15
N ILE A 18 -8.46 1.11 -2.95
CA ILE A 18 -8.93 -0.19 -2.42
C ILE A 18 -10.43 -0.14 -2.12
N GLN A 19 -10.91 0.91 -1.45
CA GLN A 19 -12.33 1.08 -1.10
C GLN A 19 -13.24 1.19 -2.34
N GLU A 20 -12.74 1.79 -3.42
CA GLU A 20 -13.44 1.95 -4.68
C GLU A 20 -13.28 0.73 -5.62
N ASN A 21 -12.65 -0.36 -5.15
CA ASN A 21 -12.31 -1.55 -5.96
C ASN A 21 -11.45 -1.25 -7.22
N ARG A 22 -10.74 -0.12 -7.25
CA ARG A 22 -9.72 0.18 -8.27
C ARG A 22 -8.47 -0.66 -8.06
N LEU A 23 -8.14 -0.96 -6.81
CA LEU A 23 -7.19 -1.99 -6.41
C LEU A 23 -7.95 -3.10 -5.69
N LYS A 24 -7.98 -4.29 -6.27
CA LYS A 24 -8.71 -5.45 -5.76
C LYS A 24 -7.79 -6.31 -4.90
N MET A 25 -8.40 -7.18 -4.10
CA MET A 25 -7.66 -8.16 -3.31
C MET A 25 -6.72 -9.00 -4.18
N GLY A 26 -5.45 -9.09 -3.78
CA GLY A 26 -4.41 -9.76 -4.54
C GLY A 26 -3.73 -8.91 -5.61
N ASP A 27 -4.24 -7.72 -5.94
CA ASP A 27 -3.60 -6.84 -6.92
C ASP A 27 -2.25 -6.35 -6.40
N PHE A 28 -1.29 -6.25 -7.33
CA PHE A 28 0.01 -5.66 -7.05
C PHE A 28 -0.10 -4.14 -6.87
N VAL A 29 0.53 -3.62 -5.82
CA VAL A 29 0.57 -2.19 -5.50
C VAL A 29 1.93 -1.63 -5.93
N SER A 30 1.98 -1.13 -7.17
CA SER A 30 3.21 -0.60 -7.76
C SER A 30 3.61 0.75 -7.16
N GLN A 31 4.74 0.78 -6.42
CA GLN A 31 5.28 2.04 -5.89
C GLN A 31 5.66 3.03 -6.98
N GLN A 32 6.09 2.52 -8.13
CA GLN A 32 6.50 3.35 -9.27
C GLN A 32 5.30 4.01 -9.93
N GLU A 33 4.21 3.27 -10.16
CA GLU A 33 2.98 3.83 -10.73
C GLU A 33 2.37 4.85 -9.78
N LEU A 34 2.27 4.54 -8.49
CA LEU A 34 1.76 5.47 -7.48
C LEU A 34 2.61 6.75 -7.39
N ALA A 35 3.95 6.62 -7.44
CA ALA A 35 4.84 7.78 -7.46
C ALA A 35 4.61 8.66 -8.69
N HIS A 36 4.40 8.05 -9.85
CA HIS A 36 4.11 8.75 -11.10
C HIS A 36 2.73 9.43 -11.07
N GLU A 37 1.67 8.71 -10.69
CA GLU A 37 0.29 9.21 -10.61
C GLU A 37 0.16 10.39 -9.64
N LEU A 38 0.83 10.33 -8.49
CA LEU A 38 0.77 11.36 -7.47
C LEU A 38 1.83 12.45 -7.65
N ASN A 39 2.71 12.34 -8.65
CA ASN A 39 3.87 13.21 -8.86
C ASN A 39 4.72 13.36 -7.57
N MET A 40 5.04 12.22 -6.95
CA MET A 40 5.81 12.14 -5.71
C MET A 40 7.07 11.29 -5.88
N SER A 41 8.04 11.44 -4.98
CA SER A 41 9.15 10.49 -4.89
C SER A 41 8.67 9.16 -4.29
N ARG A 42 9.47 8.10 -4.42
CA ARG A 42 9.12 6.78 -3.85
C ARG A 42 9.12 6.75 -2.32
N THR A 43 9.80 7.69 -1.66
CA THR A 43 9.90 7.75 -0.20
C THR A 43 8.54 7.91 0.50
N PRO A 44 7.71 8.94 0.21
CA PRO A 44 6.37 9.05 0.79
C PRO A 44 5.44 7.91 0.37
N ILE A 45 5.58 7.38 -0.85
CA ILE A 45 4.80 6.22 -1.32
C ILE A 45 5.12 4.98 -0.48
N ARG A 46 6.41 4.70 -0.25
CA ARG A 46 6.84 3.58 0.59
C ARG A 46 6.37 3.74 2.04
N ALA A 47 6.42 4.95 2.59
CA ALA A 47 5.91 5.22 3.94
C ALA A 47 4.39 4.94 4.04
N ALA A 48 3.61 5.42 3.07
CA ALA A 48 2.18 5.16 2.99
C ALA A 48 1.85 3.66 2.89
N ILE A 49 2.55 2.93 2.00
CA ILE A 49 2.37 1.47 1.84
C ILE A 49 2.76 0.71 3.10
N THR A 50 3.85 1.13 3.77
CA THR A 50 4.29 0.52 5.04
C THR A 50 3.21 0.71 6.11
N LYS A 51 2.61 1.89 6.20
CA LYS A 51 1.50 2.17 7.12
C LYS A 51 0.26 1.32 6.80
N LEU A 52 -0.17 1.29 5.54
CA LEU A 52 -1.27 0.43 5.08
C LEU A 52 -1.01 -1.05 5.36
N SER A 53 0.25 -1.46 5.33
CA SER A 53 0.62 -2.83 5.68
C SER A 53 0.51 -3.12 7.18
N GLY A 54 0.95 -2.19 8.02
CA GLY A 54 0.73 -2.28 9.47
C GLY A 54 -0.75 -2.33 9.86
N GLU A 55 -1.64 -1.75 9.04
CA GLU A 55 -3.09 -1.77 9.25
C GLU A 55 -3.80 -2.96 8.59
N GLY A 56 -3.10 -3.77 7.81
CA GLY A 56 -3.62 -4.98 7.18
C GLY A 56 -4.34 -4.76 5.84
N TYR A 57 -4.25 -3.58 5.23
CA TYR A 57 -4.79 -3.33 3.88
C TYR A 57 -3.86 -3.85 2.78
N ILE A 58 -2.54 -3.85 3.05
CA ILE A 58 -1.51 -4.29 2.12
C ILE A 58 -0.65 -5.36 2.79
N ARG A 59 -0.23 -6.36 2.03
CA ARG A 59 0.80 -7.32 2.42
C ARG A 59 2.07 -7.04 1.65
N MET A 60 3.19 -6.89 2.35
CA MET A 60 4.51 -6.86 1.71
C MET A 60 5.12 -8.27 1.71
N LEU A 61 5.44 -8.78 0.53
CA LEU A 61 6.12 -10.05 0.33
C LEU A 61 7.60 -9.79 -0.01
N PRO A 62 8.56 -10.42 0.71
CA PRO A 62 9.97 -10.32 0.38
C PRO A 62 10.22 -10.64 -1.10
N TYR A 63 11.02 -9.82 -1.78
CA TYR A 63 11.36 -9.95 -3.21
C TYR A 63 10.22 -9.81 -4.22
N HIS A 64 8.95 -9.84 -3.79
CA HIS A 64 7.77 -9.79 -4.66
C HIS A 64 7.04 -8.45 -4.60
N GLY A 65 7.25 -7.64 -3.56
CA GLY A 65 6.68 -6.29 -3.44
C GLY A 65 5.40 -6.26 -2.60
N ALA A 66 4.48 -5.34 -2.93
CA ALA A 66 3.29 -5.05 -2.12
C ALA A 66 2.01 -5.49 -2.85
N PHE A 67 1.07 -6.09 -2.11
CA PHE A 67 -0.19 -6.60 -2.66
C PHE A 67 -1.37 -6.22 -1.77
N VAL A 68 -2.55 -5.97 -2.33
CA VAL A 68 -3.76 -5.75 -1.52
C VAL A 68 -4.10 -7.04 -0.76
N ALA A 69 -4.33 -6.93 0.55
CA ALA A 69 -4.60 -8.08 1.40
C ALA A 69 -6.01 -8.66 1.15
N PHE A 70 -6.14 -10.00 1.18
CA PHE A 70 -7.43 -10.70 1.07
C PHE A 70 -8.30 -10.61 2.33
N TYR A 71 -7.69 -10.34 3.48
CA TYR A 71 -8.37 -10.10 4.75
C TYR A 71 -7.57 -9.06 5.52
N LYS A 72 -8.24 -8.24 6.35
CA LYS A 72 -7.58 -7.36 7.35
C LYS A 72 -7.05 -8.22 8.51
N ASP A 73 -6.27 -9.24 8.17
CA ASP A 73 -5.75 -10.20 9.12
C ASP A 73 -4.33 -9.81 9.51
N GLN A 74 -4.17 -9.42 10.77
CA GLN A 74 -2.87 -9.10 11.37
C GLN A 74 -2.05 -10.37 11.68
N SER A 75 -2.58 -11.57 11.42
CA SER A 75 -1.92 -12.85 11.65
C SER A 75 -1.30 -13.44 10.38
N VAL A 76 -0.36 -12.72 9.75
CA VAL A 76 0.44 -13.31 8.66
C VAL A 76 1.83 -13.70 9.17
N LYS A 77 1.88 -14.82 9.90
CA LYS A 77 3.10 -15.64 10.02
C LYS A 77 2.85 -16.92 9.23
N GLY A 78 3.57 -17.10 8.12
CA GLY A 78 3.73 -18.42 7.49
C GLY A 78 3.22 -18.58 6.06
N TRP A 79 3.67 -17.76 5.11
CA TRP A 79 3.56 -18.09 3.68
C TRP A 79 4.92 -18.27 2.98
N ASP A 80 6.03 -18.25 3.71
CA ASP A 80 7.39 -18.47 3.17
C ASP A 80 7.73 -19.97 3.04
N LYS A 81 6.85 -20.77 2.43
CA LYS A 81 7.17 -22.15 2.05
C LYS A 81 7.00 -22.34 0.55
N GLY A 82 7.95 -21.77 -0.18
CA GLY A 82 8.36 -22.18 -1.52
C GLY A 82 9.85 -22.44 -1.50
#